data_AF-A0AAD9ZE22-F1
#
_entry.id   AF-A0AAD9ZE22-F1
#
_cell.length_a   1.000
_cell.length_b   1.000
_cell.length_c   1.000
_cell.angle_alpha   90.00
_cell.angle_beta   90.00
_cell.angle_gamma   90.00
#
_symmetry.space_group_name_H-M   'P 1'
#
loop_
_entity.id
_entity.type
_entity.pdbx_description
1 polymer ?
#
loop_
_entity_poly.entity_id
_entity_poly.type
_entity_poly.pdbx_seq_one_letter_code
_entity_poly.pdbx_strand_id
1 'polypeptide(L)'
;MLGVIHGDIKPENVLIFSENNGHYVAKVMDFGYSTLFATDSDPITMPYSELWTAPEQHHRGILPIQARKMDAYSFGMLCLWLLFYNKGANRDRNFEKDLEDSQKELSNHTSELLRATADLENREKDNMQKVFRSTLAQDPAERTANFNEPLQLLSPHRSVQLLYLKRGTNERLEPCI
;
A
#
# COMPACT_ATOMS: atom_id res chain seq x y z
N MET A 1 -14.42 -7.47 6.47
CA MET A 1 -12.97 -7.76 6.50
C MET A 1 -12.53 -7.48 7.92
N LEU A 2 -11.83 -8.40 8.59
CA LEU A 2 -11.33 -8.16 9.94
C LEU A 2 -10.51 -6.86 9.92
N GLY A 3 -10.83 -5.93 10.82
CA GLY A 3 -10.17 -4.63 10.95
C GLY A 3 -8.79 -4.80 11.57
N VAL A 4 -7.85 -5.34 10.80
CA VAL A 4 -6.45 -5.43 11.21
C VAL A 4 -5.75 -4.17 10.73
N ILE A 5 -5.11 -3.47 11.65
CA ILE A 5 -4.09 -2.46 11.33
C ILE A 5 -2.76 -3.20 11.26
N HIS A 6 -1.97 -3.01 10.20
CA HIS A 6 -0.64 -3.59 10.11
C HIS A 6 0.36 -2.82 10.97
N GLY A 7 0.39 -1.49 10.82
CA GLY A 7 1.22 -0.59 11.63
C GLY A 7 2.60 -0.29 11.04
N ASP A 8 3.20 -1.25 10.32
CA ASP A 8 4.59 -1.11 9.82
C ASP A 8 4.74 -1.65 8.38
N ILE A 9 3.97 -1.12 7.43
CA ILE A 9 4.06 -1.51 6.01
C ILE A 9 5.30 -0.85 5.39
N LYS A 10 6.27 -1.66 4.95
CA LYS A 10 7.53 -1.22 4.34
C LYS A 10 8.19 -2.35 3.55
N PRO A 11 9.19 -2.08 2.70
CA PRO A 11 9.86 -3.09 1.88
C PRO A 11 10.41 -4.28 2.67
N GLU A 12 10.99 -4.03 3.84
CA GLU A 12 11.57 -5.05 4.72
C GLU A 12 10.53 -6.05 5.23
N ASN A 13 9.28 -5.62 5.30
CA ASN A 13 8.14 -6.43 5.75
C ASN A 13 7.35 -7.02 4.57
N VAL A 14 7.94 -7.11 3.38
CA VAL A 14 7.34 -7.75 2.20
C VAL A 14 8.25 -8.83 1.63
N LEU A 15 7.74 -10.06 1.62
CA LEU A 15 8.42 -11.22 1.04
C LEU A 15 7.92 -11.47 -0.37
N ILE A 16 8.85 -11.73 -1.29
CA ILE A 16 8.56 -12.06 -2.69
C ILE A 16 8.79 -13.55 -2.92
N PHE A 17 7.75 -14.25 -3.36
CA PHE A 17 7.78 -15.67 -3.70
C PHE A 17 7.68 -15.82 -5.22
N SER A 18 8.55 -16.65 -5.80
CA SER A 18 8.42 -17.05 -7.20
C SER A 18 7.44 -18.24 -7.29
N GLU A 19 6.52 -18.17 -8.23
CA GLU A 19 5.63 -19.27 -8.59
C GLU A 19 6.17 -20.03 -9.83
N ASN A 20 5.81 -21.31 -9.94
CA ASN A 20 6.24 -22.19 -11.05
C ASN A 20 5.78 -21.71 -12.44
N ASN A 21 4.81 -20.80 -12.50
CA ASN A 21 4.27 -20.20 -13.73
C ASN A 21 5.06 -18.95 -14.19
N GLY A 22 6.16 -18.59 -13.52
CA GLY A 22 6.94 -17.39 -13.81
C GLY A 22 6.37 -16.10 -13.23
N HIS A 23 5.29 -16.18 -12.44
CA HIS A 23 4.76 -15.05 -11.69
C HIS A 23 5.44 -14.92 -10.32
N TYR A 24 5.31 -13.74 -9.74
CA TYR A 24 5.70 -13.47 -8.36
C TYR A 24 4.47 -13.17 -7.51
N VAL A 25 4.51 -13.60 -6.26
CA VAL A 25 3.53 -13.27 -5.23
C VAL A 25 4.23 -12.58 -4.09
N ALA A 26 3.81 -11.35 -3.81
CA ALA A 26 4.23 -10.62 -2.62
C ALA A 26 3.33 -11.00 -1.43
N LYS A 27 3.92 -11.20 -0.26
CA LYS A 27 3.20 -11.39 1.01
C LYS A 27 3.76 -10.45 2.05
N VAL A 28 2.87 -9.79 2.78
CA VAL A 28 3.23 -8.96 3.93
C VAL A 28 3.59 -9.88 5.09
N MET A 29 4.65 -9.53 5.81
CA MET A 29 5.13 -10.21 7.01
C MET A 29 5.29 -9.23 8.17
N ASP A 30 5.66 -9.75 9.33
CA ASP A 30 5.91 -9.00 10.56
C ASP A 30 4.71 -8.19 11.09
N PHE A 31 3.78 -8.93 11.69
CA PHE A 31 2.61 -8.38 12.35
C PHE A 31 2.90 -7.97 13.81
N GLY A 32 4.16 -7.73 14.18
CA GLY A 32 4.56 -7.39 15.55
C GLY A 32 3.95 -6.08 16.07
N TYR A 33 3.59 -5.17 15.15
CA TYR A 33 2.88 -3.91 15.46
C TYR A 33 1.39 -3.96 15.10
N SER A 34 0.90 -5.10 14.64
CA SER A 34 -0.47 -5.19 14.16
C SER A 34 -1.47 -5.15 15.29
N THR A 35 -2.54 -4.40 15.10
CA THR A 35 -3.55 -4.17 16.12
C THR A 35 -4.92 -4.64 15.63
N LEU A 36 -5.58 -5.42 16.48
CA LEU A 36 -7.01 -5.69 16.42
C LEU A 36 -7.72 -4.75 17.39
N PHE A 37 -8.85 -4.22 16.97
CA PHE A 37 -9.72 -3.38 17.79
C PHE A 37 -11.11 -3.99 17.87
N ALA A 38 -11.74 -3.87 19.04
CA ALA A 38 -13.10 -4.36 19.27
C ALA A 38 -14.14 -3.32 18.83
N THR A 39 -13.82 -2.03 19.00
CA THR A 39 -14.69 -0.91 18.64
C THR A 39 -13.95 0.14 17.80
N ASP A 40 -14.68 0.90 16.99
CA ASP A 40 -14.14 2.04 16.23
C ASP A 40 -13.70 3.22 17.11
N SER A 41 -13.83 3.11 18.44
CA SER A 41 -13.35 4.08 19.43
C SER A 41 -12.11 3.61 20.19
N ASP A 42 -11.65 2.38 19.97
CA ASP A 42 -10.49 1.86 20.70
C ASP A 42 -9.22 2.60 20.24
N PRO A 43 -8.48 3.25 21.14
CA PRO A 43 -7.28 3.98 20.77
C PRO A 43 -6.17 3.02 20.34
N ILE A 44 -5.57 3.28 19.18
CA ILE A 44 -4.45 2.54 18.62
C ILE A 44 -3.21 3.43 18.67
N THR A 45 -2.09 2.90 19.12
CA THR A 45 -0.80 3.58 19.02
C THR A 45 -0.05 3.07 17.80
N MET A 46 0.28 3.98 16.88
CA MET A 46 1.02 3.63 15.66
C MET A 46 2.52 3.72 15.91
N PRO A 47 3.32 2.71 15.51
CA PRO A 47 4.77 2.80 15.54
C PRO A 47 5.28 3.88 14.56
N TYR A 48 6.55 4.23 14.69
CA TYR A 48 7.24 5.11 13.75
C TYR A 48 8.27 4.32 12.96
N SER A 49 8.25 4.51 11.65
CA SER A 49 9.09 3.90 10.63
C SER A 49 9.49 5.00 9.65
N GLU A 50 10.78 5.34 9.63
CA GLU A 50 11.34 6.44 8.82
C GLU A 50 10.94 6.27 7.35
N LEU A 51 10.54 7.36 6.68
CA LEU A 51 9.99 7.41 5.31
C LEU A 51 8.59 6.81 5.09
N TRP A 52 8.26 5.72 5.77
CA TRP A 52 7.02 4.95 5.55
C TRP A 52 5.84 5.48 6.35
N THR A 53 6.13 6.23 7.42
CA THR A 53 5.12 6.73 8.34
C THR A 53 4.42 7.96 7.81
N ALA A 54 3.09 8.00 7.94
CA ALA A 54 2.28 9.13 7.53
C ALA A 54 2.66 10.42 8.31
N PRO A 55 2.60 11.60 7.67
CA PRO A 55 3.12 12.85 8.23
C PRO A 55 2.38 13.33 9.50
N GLU A 56 1.14 12.89 9.71
CA GLU A 56 0.33 13.19 10.89
C GLU A 56 0.63 12.29 12.10
N GLN A 57 1.55 11.32 11.97
CA GLN A 57 1.83 10.39 13.06
C GLN A 57 2.27 11.12 14.33
N HIS A 58 1.80 10.60 15.45
CA HIS A 58 2.21 11.03 16.78
C HIS A 58 2.09 9.89 17.78
N HIS A 59 2.74 10.02 18.94
CA HIS A 59 2.76 8.97 19.97
C HIS A 59 1.45 8.82 20.78
N ARG A 60 0.43 9.65 20.52
CA ARG A 60 -0.89 9.53 21.17
C ARG A 60 -1.75 8.47 20.46
N GLY A 61 -2.66 7.85 21.21
CA GLY A 61 -3.65 6.94 20.64
C GLY A 61 -4.55 7.63 19.62
N ILE A 62 -4.79 6.96 18.50
CA ILE A 62 -5.64 7.42 17.40
C ILE A 62 -6.80 6.45 17.17
N LEU A 63 -7.83 6.91 16.45
CA LEU A 63 -8.96 6.04 16.12
C LEU A 63 -8.57 5.00 15.06
N PRO A 64 -9.19 3.82 15.04
CA PRO A 64 -8.89 2.79 14.06
C PRO A 64 -9.07 3.22 12.60
N ILE A 65 -9.99 4.17 12.32
CA ILE A 65 -10.14 4.75 10.98
C ILE A 65 -8.91 5.57 10.55
N GLN A 66 -8.28 6.28 11.49
CA GLN A 66 -7.06 7.06 11.25
C GLN A 66 -5.88 6.12 11.06
N ALA A 67 -5.75 5.09 11.90
CA ALA A 67 -4.73 4.06 11.77
C ALA A 67 -4.77 3.36 10.40
N ARG A 68 -5.97 3.04 9.87
CA ARG A 68 -6.14 2.50 8.52
C ARG A 68 -5.65 3.44 7.42
N LYS A 69 -5.85 4.74 7.59
CA LYS A 69 -5.40 5.77 6.63
C LYS A 69 -3.88 5.98 6.69
N MET A 70 -3.27 5.70 7.84
CA MET A 70 -1.81 5.65 7.96
C MET A 70 -1.23 4.42 7.26
N ASP A 71 -1.82 3.23 7.45
CA ASP A 71 -1.46 2.03 6.66
C ASP A 71 -1.61 2.27 5.15
N ALA A 72 -2.67 2.99 4.74
CA ALA A 72 -2.86 3.36 3.33
C ALA A 72 -1.73 4.26 2.80
N TYR A 73 -1.22 5.18 3.61
CA TYR A 73 -0.06 6.00 3.27
C TYR A 73 1.20 5.16 3.09
N SER A 74 1.51 4.32 4.08
CA SER A 74 2.68 3.43 4.02
C SER A 74 2.63 2.49 2.81
N PHE A 75 1.44 2.00 2.45
CA PHE A 75 1.23 1.24 1.22
C PHE A 75 1.51 2.06 -0.05
N GLY A 76 1.04 3.31 -0.12
CA GLY A 76 1.34 4.21 -1.23
C GLY A 76 2.84 4.43 -1.41
N MET A 77 3.56 4.61 -0.30
CA MET A 77 5.02 4.77 -0.29
C MET A 77 5.72 3.50 -0.78
N LEU A 78 5.26 2.33 -0.34
CA LEU A 78 5.78 1.04 -0.83
C LEU A 78 5.56 0.88 -2.35
N CYS A 79 4.39 1.23 -2.87
CA CYS A 79 4.12 1.20 -4.31
C CYS A 79 5.04 2.14 -5.08
N LEU A 80 5.26 3.35 -4.56
CA LEU A 80 6.16 4.35 -5.14
C LEU A 80 7.60 3.81 -5.18
N TRP A 81 8.07 3.24 -4.08
CA TRP A 81 9.38 2.61 -3.98
C TRP A 81 9.54 1.46 -4.98
N LEU A 82 8.59 0.52 -5.03
CA LEU A 82 8.65 -0.62 -5.97
C LEU A 82 8.74 -0.19 -7.44
N LEU A 83 8.07 0.89 -7.82
CA LEU A 83 8.05 1.37 -9.20
C LEU A 83 9.32 2.13 -9.58
N PHE A 84 9.91 2.90 -8.65
CA PHE A 84 10.92 3.91 -9.00
C PHE A 84 12.30 3.71 -8.37
N TYR A 85 12.45 2.80 -7.41
CA TYR A 85 13.71 2.59 -6.68
C TYR A 85 14.90 2.25 -7.59
N ASN A 86 14.68 1.51 -8.68
CA ASN A 86 15.77 1.06 -9.57
C ASN A 86 15.57 1.44 -11.06
N LYS A 87 14.74 2.45 -11.34
CA LYS A 87 14.50 2.91 -12.72
C LYS A 87 15.47 4.03 -13.10
N GLY A 88 16.25 3.77 -14.16
CA GLY A 88 16.97 4.78 -14.96
C GLY A 88 17.63 5.92 -14.18
N ALA A 89 16.91 7.04 -14.05
CA ALA A 89 17.37 8.33 -13.50
C ALA A 89 17.67 8.33 -11.97
N ASN A 90 17.31 7.27 -11.24
CA ASN A 90 17.56 7.13 -9.80
C ASN A 90 18.80 6.30 -9.46
N ARG A 91 19.54 5.75 -10.43
CA ARG A 91 20.73 4.93 -10.14
C ARG A 91 21.84 5.68 -9.38
N ASP A 92 21.90 7.00 -9.53
CA ASP A 92 22.89 7.87 -8.86
C ASP A 92 22.25 8.77 -7.78
N ARG A 93 20.94 8.68 -7.55
CA ARG A 93 20.22 9.52 -6.56
C ARG A 93 19.94 8.72 -5.31
N ASN A 94 20.08 9.39 -4.16
CA ASN A 94 19.65 8.82 -2.91
C ASN A 94 18.11 8.89 -2.88
N PHE A 95 17.43 7.91 -3.48
CA PHE A 95 15.97 7.88 -3.66
C PHE A 95 15.21 8.18 -2.37
N GLU A 96 15.71 7.69 -1.25
CA GLU A 96 15.18 7.97 0.09
C GLU A 96 15.22 9.46 0.42
N LYS A 97 16.33 10.15 0.14
CA LYS A 97 16.46 11.60 0.33
C LYS A 97 15.55 12.38 -0.60
N ASP A 98 15.45 11.98 -1.87
CA ASP A 98 14.53 12.61 -2.82
C ASP A 98 13.07 12.46 -2.36
N LEU A 99 12.72 11.31 -1.76
CA LEU A 99 11.41 11.08 -1.16
C LEU A 99 11.19 11.96 0.08
N GLU A 100 12.16 12.06 0.99
CA GLU A 100 12.09 12.95 2.16
C GLU A 100 11.85 14.40 1.75
N ASP A 101 12.66 14.91 0.82
CA ASP A 101 12.58 16.28 0.32
C ASP A 101 11.24 16.53 -0.39
N SER A 102 10.69 15.50 -1.05
CA SER A 102 9.44 15.58 -1.81
C SER A 102 8.19 15.27 -0.99
N GLN A 103 8.27 14.88 0.29
CA GLN A 103 7.08 14.48 1.08
C GLN A 103 5.97 15.53 1.07
N LYS A 104 6.33 16.82 1.06
CA LYS A 104 5.38 17.95 1.01
C LYS A 104 4.71 18.14 -0.35
N GLU A 105 5.29 17.60 -1.43
CA GLU A 105 4.81 17.73 -2.80
C GLU A 105 4.74 16.39 -3.55
N LEU A 106 4.47 15.30 -2.82
CA LEU A 106 4.43 13.94 -3.36
C LEU A 106 3.54 13.82 -4.61
N SER A 107 2.42 14.53 -4.64
CA SER A 107 1.49 14.49 -5.79
C SER A 107 2.11 15.00 -7.10
N ASN A 108 2.95 16.04 -7.03
CA ASN A 108 3.66 16.55 -8.21
C ASN A 108 4.76 15.57 -8.60
N HIS A 109 5.55 15.13 -7.60
CA HIS A 109 6.65 14.21 -7.80
C HIS A 109 6.21 12.88 -8.42
N THR A 110 5.14 12.26 -7.91
CA THR A 110 4.60 11.01 -8.46
C THR A 110 4.14 11.18 -9.91
N SER A 111 3.56 12.33 -10.24
CA SER A 111 3.07 12.63 -11.59
C SER A 111 4.24 12.74 -12.59
N GLU A 112 5.33 13.40 -12.17
CA GLU A 112 6.54 13.53 -12.97
C GLU A 112 7.24 12.18 -13.19
N LEU A 113 7.38 11.39 -12.12
CA LEU A 113 7.95 10.04 -12.19
C LEU A 113 7.15 9.12 -13.11
N LEU A 114 5.82 9.11 -13.00
CA LEU A 114 4.95 8.34 -13.89
C LEU A 114 5.06 8.80 -15.34
N ARG A 115 5.13 10.11 -15.59
CA ARG A 115 5.30 10.65 -16.95
C ARG A 115 6.63 10.18 -17.56
N ALA A 116 7.70 10.18 -16.78
CA ALA A 116 9.04 9.77 -17.21
C ALA A 116 9.19 8.25 -17.43
N THR A 117 8.24 7.44 -16.97
CA THR A 117 8.32 5.97 -17.06
C THR A 117 7.85 5.49 -18.43
N ALA A 118 8.80 5.05 -19.27
CA ALA A 118 8.53 4.69 -20.65
C ALA A 118 7.82 3.33 -20.83
N ASP A 119 7.96 2.43 -19.86
CA ASP A 119 7.45 1.06 -19.93
C ASP A 119 6.01 0.88 -19.44
N LEU A 120 5.36 1.96 -18.98
CA LEU A 120 3.95 1.95 -18.58
C LEU A 120 3.08 2.56 -19.67
N GLU A 121 1.94 1.93 -19.95
CA GLU A 121 0.91 2.48 -20.82
C GLU A 121 0.19 3.66 -20.16
N ASN A 122 -0.46 4.51 -20.96
CA ASN A 122 -1.21 5.68 -20.45
C ASN A 122 -2.30 5.29 -19.43
N ARG A 123 -2.96 4.15 -19.64
CA ARG A 123 -3.98 3.65 -18.72
C ARG A 123 -3.38 3.21 -17.38
N GLU A 124 -2.23 2.55 -17.42
CA GLU A 124 -1.52 2.13 -16.21
C GLU A 124 -1.03 3.35 -15.43
N LYS A 125 -0.48 4.36 -16.12
CA LYS A 125 -0.10 5.64 -15.50
C LYS A 125 -1.29 6.32 -14.83
N ASP A 126 -2.45 6.38 -15.47
CA ASP A 126 -3.66 6.97 -14.88
C ASP A 126 -4.13 6.19 -13.64
N ASN A 127 -4.11 4.85 -13.71
CA ASN A 127 -4.42 4.00 -12.55
C ASN A 127 -3.45 4.23 -11.39
N MET A 128 -2.13 4.25 -11.65
CA MET A 128 -1.11 4.52 -10.64
C MET A 128 -1.26 5.92 -10.04
N GLN A 129 -1.59 6.92 -10.86
CA GLN A 129 -1.86 8.27 -10.37
C GLN A 129 -3.06 8.31 -9.42
N LYS A 130 -4.13 7.55 -9.69
CA LYS A 130 -5.28 7.42 -8.79
C LYS A 130 -4.92 6.69 -7.49
N VAL A 131 -4.08 5.65 -7.57
CA VAL A 131 -3.54 4.97 -6.38
C VAL A 131 -2.77 5.98 -5.53
N PHE A 132 -1.82 6.73 -6.10
CA PHE A 132 -1.04 7.70 -5.35
C PHE A 132 -1.88 8.84 -4.78
N ARG A 133 -2.87 9.36 -5.52
CA ARG A 133 -3.79 10.38 -4.99
C ARG A 133 -4.59 9.89 -3.79
N SER A 134 -5.09 8.66 -3.85
CA SER A 134 -5.91 8.08 -2.77
C SER A 134 -5.10 7.53 -1.58
N THR A 135 -3.78 7.37 -1.72
CA THR A 135 -2.91 6.80 -0.67
C THR A 135 -1.90 7.80 -0.12
N LEU A 136 -1.38 8.73 -0.91
CA LEU A 136 -0.33 9.69 -0.53
C LEU A 136 -0.84 11.12 -0.33
N ALA A 137 -2.16 11.32 -0.18
CA ALA A 137 -2.70 12.64 0.12
C ALA A 137 -2.19 13.16 1.47
N GLN A 138 -1.77 14.43 1.48
CA GLN A 138 -1.26 15.10 2.69
C GLN A 138 -2.34 15.17 3.77
N ASP A 139 -3.58 15.51 3.39
CA ASP A 139 -4.73 15.46 4.29
C ASP A 139 -5.17 13.99 4.46
N PRO A 140 -5.13 13.42 5.68
CA PRO A 140 -5.62 12.07 5.94
C PRO A 140 -7.09 11.90 5.54
N ALA A 141 -7.92 12.94 5.57
CA ALA A 141 -9.32 12.88 5.18
C ALA A 141 -9.52 12.40 3.73
N GLU A 142 -8.62 12.81 2.83
CA GLU A 142 -8.62 12.48 1.40
C GLU A 142 -8.04 11.10 1.10
N ARG A 143 -7.42 10.43 2.09
CA ARG A 143 -6.93 9.05 1.91
C ARG A 143 -8.04 8.01 2.04
N THR A 144 -7.90 6.96 1.25
CA THR A 144 -8.67 5.73 1.44
C THR A 144 -8.39 5.11 2.80
N ALA A 145 -9.42 4.48 3.38
CA ALA A 145 -9.30 3.69 4.60
C ALA A 145 -9.28 2.17 4.35
N ASN A 146 -9.18 1.75 3.09
CA ASN A 146 -9.10 0.34 2.72
C ASN A 146 -8.39 0.14 1.37
N PHE A 147 -7.93 -1.08 1.12
CA PHE A 147 -7.14 -1.39 -0.07
C PHE A 147 -7.97 -1.85 -1.28
N ASN A 148 -9.31 -1.91 -1.20
CA ASN A 148 -10.10 -2.50 -2.30
C ASN A 148 -9.93 -1.74 -3.62
N GLU A 149 -10.10 -0.43 -3.61
CA GLU A 149 -9.96 0.40 -4.82
C GLU A 149 -8.50 0.46 -5.31
N PRO A 150 -7.48 0.74 -4.46
CA PRO A 150 -6.09 0.68 -4.90
C PRO A 150 -5.70 -0.66 -5.54
N LEU A 151 -6.08 -1.79 -4.94
CA LEU A 151 -5.76 -3.11 -5.50
C LEU A 151 -6.47 -3.37 -6.83
N GLN A 152 -7.69 -2.83 -7.00
CA GLN A 152 -8.40 -2.89 -8.28
C GLN A 152 -7.72 -2.09 -9.38
N LEU A 153 -7.19 -0.91 -9.06
CA LEU A 153 -6.46 -0.07 -10.00
C LEU A 153 -5.10 -0.66 -10.37
N LEU A 154 -4.38 -1.23 -9.40
CA LEU A 154 -3.08 -1.89 -9.60
C LEU A 154 -3.19 -3.20 -10.38
N SER A 155 -4.29 -3.93 -10.23
CA SER A 155 -4.48 -5.23 -10.87
C SER A 155 -5.92 -5.45 -11.35
N PRO A 156 -6.36 -4.70 -12.38
CA PRO A 156 -7.75 -4.76 -12.86
C PRO A 156 -8.17 -6.19 -13.25
N HIS A 157 -7.23 -6.98 -13.79
CA HIS A 157 -7.46 -8.36 -14.22
C HIS A 157 -7.47 -9.39 -13.09
N ARG A 158 -6.71 -9.19 -12.00
CA ARG A 158 -6.68 -10.11 -10.83
C ARG A 158 -7.81 -9.88 -9.84
N SER A 159 -8.44 -8.71 -9.89
CA SER A 159 -9.53 -8.31 -8.99
C SER A 159 -10.76 -9.21 -9.08
N VAL A 160 -11.00 -9.82 -10.25
CA VAL A 160 -12.06 -10.82 -10.45
C VAL A 160 -11.78 -12.09 -9.62
N GLN A 161 -10.51 -12.47 -9.44
CA GLN A 161 -10.11 -13.66 -8.67
C GLN A 161 -10.21 -13.48 -7.15
N LEU A 162 -9.98 -12.27 -6.63
CA LEU A 162 -10.17 -11.96 -5.20
C LEU A 162 -11.66 -12.04 -4.79
N LEU A 163 -12.59 -11.73 -5.71
CA LEU A 163 -14.02 -11.97 -5.49
C LEU A 163 -14.36 -13.47 -5.40
N TYR A 164 -13.63 -14.33 -6.12
CA TYR A 164 -13.76 -15.79 -6.01
C TYR A 164 -13.20 -16.33 -4.69
N LEU A 165 -12.06 -15.82 -4.21
CA LEU A 165 -11.53 -16.19 -2.89
C LEU A 165 -12.45 -15.77 -1.75
N LYS A 166 -13.17 -14.64 -1.88
CA LYS A 166 -14.23 -14.25 -0.93
C LYS A 166 -15.44 -15.18 -0.95
N ARG A 167 -15.75 -15.85 -2.08
CA ARG A 167 -16.84 -16.84 -2.17
C ARG A 167 -16.43 -18.24 -1.71
N GLY A 168 -15.17 -18.63 -1.89
CA GLY A 168 -14.65 -19.97 -1.58
C GLY A 168 -14.51 -20.33 -0.09
N THR A 169 -14.85 -19.42 0.84
CA THR A 169 -14.85 -19.72 2.28
C THR A 169 -16.20 -20.26 2.80
N ASN A 170 -17.20 -20.44 1.93
CA ASN A 170 -18.54 -20.87 2.33
C ASN A 170 -19.06 -22.16 1.66
N GLU A 171 -18.21 -22.91 0.96
CA GLU A 171 -18.59 -24.23 0.44
C GLU A 171 -17.64 -25.30 0.99
N ARG A 172 -18.19 -26.13 1.89
CA ARG A 172 -17.59 -27.42 2.23
C ARG A 172 -17.56 -28.25 0.95
N LEU A 173 -16.36 -28.51 0.43
CA LEU A 173 -16.17 -29.53 -0.59
C LEU A 173 -16.22 -30.90 0.11
N GLU A 174 -17.34 -31.60 -0.04
CA GLU A 174 -17.40 -33.05 0.19
C GLU A 174 -16.52 -33.75 -0.85
N PRO A 175 -15.74 -34.78 -0.48
CA PRO A 175 -14.92 -35.50 -1.42
C PRO A 175 -15.80 -36.43 -2.28
N CYS A 176 -15.83 -36.21 -3.60
CA CYS A 176 -16.26 -37.25 -4.52
C CYS A 176 -15.23 -38.38 -4.52
N ILE A 177 -15.70 -39.56 -4.13
CA ILE A 177 -15.06 -40.88 -4.27
C ILE A 177 -14.90 -41.22 -5.75
#